data_AF-A0A3B9QK80-F1
#
_entry.id   AF-A0A3B9QK80-F1
#
_cell.length_a   1.000
_cell.length_b   1.000
_cell.length_c   1.000
_cell.angle_alpha   90.00
_cell.angle_beta   90.00
_cell.angle_gamma   90.00
#
_symmetry.space_group_name_H-M   'P 1'
#
loop_
_entity.id
_entity.type
_entity.pdbx_description
1 polymer ?
#
loop_
_entity_poly.entity_id
_entity_poly.type
_entity_poly.pdbx_seq_one_letter_code
_entity_poly.pdbx_strand_id
1 'polypeptide(L)'
;MESNQMTIWGRAMNDHEPAYRPLLNAPPRPDTKWYVVAAHGHLNLSSEDAHRSSPITYEEISSTNADYVALGHWHVPTDASHGTVTAWYPGTPMGSPGNGTAALITFGEEVRVEHVPIAGPENGCA
;
A
#
# COMPACT_ATOMS: atom_id res chain seq x y z
N MET A 1 -9.28 -4.04 29.57
CA MET A 1 -8.33 -3.12 28.91
C MET A 1 -8.52 -3.34 27.43
N GLU A 2 -9.32 -2.51 26.78
CA GLU A 2 -9.66 -2.62 25.36
C GLU A 2 -9.05 -1.40 24.68
N SER A 3 -7.77 -1.48 24.34
CA SER A 3 -7.09 -0.35 23.71
C SER A 3 -5.78 -0.80 23.07
N ASN A 4 -5.88 -1.58 21.99
CA ASN A 4 -5.06 -1.42 20.79
C ASN A 4 -5.57 -2.34 19.65
N GLN A 5 -6.67 -1.93 19.01
CA GLN A 5 -7.28 -2.71 17.92
C GLN A 5 -6.45 -2.65 16.62
N MET A 6 -5.60 -1.64 16.44
CA MET A 6 -4.87 -1.45 15.19
C MET A 6 -3.57 -0.66 15.39
N THR A 7 -2.50 -1.11 14.75
CA THR A 7 -1.28 -0.32 14.54
C THR A 7 -1.12 -0.02 13.06
N ILE A 8 -0.72 1.22 12.76
CA ILE A 8 -0.35 1.65 11.41
C ILE A 8 1.11 2.08 11.44
N TRP A 9 1.92 1.54 10.54
CA TRP A 9 3.31 1.94 10.35
C TRP A 9 3.54 2.37 8.91
N GLY A 10 4.44 3.34 8.71
CA GLY A 10 4.92 3.71 7.39
C GLY A 10 6.26 4.43 7.52
N ARG A 11 7.10 4.28 6.49
CA ARG A 11 8.37 4.98 6.39
C ARG A 11 8.15 6.33 5.71
N ALA A 12 8.44 7.43 6.38
CA ALA A 12 8.43 8.74 5.75
C ALA A 12 9.49 8.81 4.64
N MET A 13 9.15 9.42 3.51
CA MET A 13 10.08 9.77 2.44
C MET A 13 10.47 11.23 2.62
N ASN A 14 11.72 11.50 3.03
CA ASN A 14 12.20 12.87 3.23
C ASN A 14 12.62 13.54 1.92
N ASP A 15 13.17 12.78 0.98
CA ASP A 15 13.56 13.26 -0.34
C ASP A 15 13.49 12.11 -1.37
N HIS A 16 13.36 12.45 -2.65
CA HIS A 16 13.31 11.49 -3.75
C HIS A 16 14.70 10.93 -4.08
N GLU A 17 15.30 10.24 -3.11
CA GLU A 17 16.59 9.58 -3.31
C GLU A 17 16.42 8.19 -3.93
N PRO A 18 17.24 7.82 -4.95
CA PRO A 18 17.21 6.48 -5.55
C PRO A 18 17.46 5.33 -4.55
N ALA A 19 18.15 5.63 -3.44
CA ALA A 19 18.45 4.69 -2.37
C ALA A 19 17.27 4.47 -1.41
N TYR A 20 16.19 5.24 -1.51
CA TYR A 20 15.01 5.04 -0.66
C TYR A 20 14.47 3.62 -0.85
N ARG A 21 14.21 2.95 0.27
CA ARG A 21 13.65 1.59 0.34
C ARG A 21 12.43 1.63 1.27
N PRO A 22 11.21 1.63 0.72
CA PRO A 22 9.99 1.90 1.49
C PRO A 22 9.75 0.89 2.62
N LEU A 23 9.94 -0.41 2.33
CA LEU A 23 9.64 -1.51 3.25
C LEU A 23 10.88 -2.10 3.95
N LEU A 24 12.08 -1.66 3.59
CA LEU A 24 13.31 -2.15 4.21
C LEU A 24 13.20 -2.01 5.73
N ASN A 25 13.52 -3.06 6.48
CA ASN A 25 13.49 -3.07 7.95
C ASN A 25 12.15 -2.56 8.54
N ALA A 26 11.01 -2.89 7.92
CA ALA A 26 9.72 -2.70 8.57
C ALA A 26 9.75 -3.35 9.97
N PRO A 27 9.19 -2.69 11.00
CA PRO A 27 9.26 -3.23 12.34
C PRO A 27 8.46 -4.54 12.43
N PRO A 28 8.85 -5.45 13.34
CA PRO A 28 8.08 -6.65 13.60
C PRO A 28 6.62 -6.33 13.91
N ARG A 29 5.72 -7.26 13.56
CA ARG A 29 4.29 -7.13 13.86
C ARG A 29 4.09 -6.84 15.36
N PRO A 30 3.43 -5.72 15.71
CA PRO A 30 3.11 -5.40 17.10
C PRO A 30 2.00 -6.29 17.64
N ASP A 31 1.88 -6.37 18.97
CA ASP A 31 0.79 -7.08 19.65
C ASP A 31 -0.51 -6.26 19.59
N THR A 32 -1.08 -6.16 18.39
CA THR A 32 -2.35 -5.50 18.10
C THR A 32 -3.20 -6.38 17.21
N LYS A 33 -4.53 -6.27 17.31
CA LYS A 33 -5.45 -7.08 16.51
C LYS A 33 -5.17 -6.92 15.01
N TRP A 34 -5.00 -5.69 14.55
CA TRP A 34 -4.66 -5.37 13.16
C TRP A 34 -3.32 -4.66 13.05
N TYR A 35 -2.56 -4.99 12.02
CA TYR A 35 -1.34 -4.30 11.64
C TYR A 35 -1.40 -3.90 10.18
N VAL A 36 -1.27 -2.60 9.94
CA VAL A 36 -1.27 -2.01 8.60
C VAL A 36 0.07 -1.37 8.33
N VAL A 37 0.62 -1.63 7.15
CA VAL A 37 1.85 -0.99 6.68
C VAL A 37 1.54 -0.12 5.46
N ALA A 38 2.06 1.10 5.43
CA ALA A 38 1.94 2.00 4.29
C ALA A 38 3.32 2.21 3.64
N ALA A 39 3.36 2.10 2.31
CA ALA A 39 4.57 2.30 1.52
C ALA A 39 4.28 2.92 0.16
N HIS A 40 5.21 3.73 -0.34
CA HIS A 40 5.13 4.33 -1.67
C HIS A 40 6.37 3.92 -2.47
N GLY A 41 6.18 3.21 -3.57
CA GLY A 41 7.29 2.67 -4.35
C GLY A 41 6.85 1.78 -5.50
N HIS A 42 7.82 1.29 -6.26
CA HIS A 42 7.59 0.46 -7.43
C HIS A 42 7.74 -1.02 -7.09
N LEU A 43 6.72 -1.84 -7.34
CA LEU A 43 6.83 -3.29 -7.19
C LEU A 43 7.71 -3.86 -8.32
N ASN A 44 8.79 -4.55 -7.96
CA ASN A 44 9.67 -5.19 -8.92
C ASN A 44 9.05 -6.51 -9.38
N LEU A 45 8.58 -6.55 -10.62
CA LEU A 45 8.01 -7.76 -11.23
C LEU A 45 9.09 -8.58 -11.95
N SER A 46 10.19 -7.93 -12.33
CA SER A 46 11.30 -8.54 -13.05
C SER A 46 12.64 -7.97 -12.58
N SER A 47 13.73 -8.65 -12.93
CA SER A 47 15.09 -8.16 -12.67
C SER A 47 15.40 -6.83 -13.37
N GLU A 48 14.68 -6.49 -14.45
CA GLU A 48 14.86 -5.23 -15.17
C GLU A 48 14.35 -4.03 -14.36
N ASP A 49 13.34 -4.24 -13.51
CA ASP A 49 12.76 -3.21 -12.63
C ASP A 49 13.68 -2.79 -11.49
N ALA A 50 14.76 -3.54 -11.22
CA ALA A 50 15.70 -3.28 -10.13
C ALA A 50 16.37 -1.88 -10.20
N HIS A 51 16.35 -1.24 -11.36
CA HIS A 51 16.89 0.11 -11.57
C HIS A 51 15.89 1.23 -11.24
N ARG A 52 14.62 0.90 -10.99
CA ARG A 52 13.59 1.89 -10.67
C ARG A 52 13.78 2.41 -9.25
N SER A 53 13.41 3.67 -9.05
CA SER A 53 13.47 4.31 -7.74
C SER A 53 12.44 3.69 -6.79
N SER A 54 12.77 3.65 -5.49
CA SER A 54 11.89 3.13 -4.42
C SER A 54 11.36 1.72 -4.68
N PRO A 55 12.23 0.72 -4.96
CA PRO A 55 11.80 -0.63 -5.24
C PRO A 55 11.13 -1.26 -4.02
N ILE A 56 10.13 -2.09 -4.29
CA ILE A 56 9.40 -2.93 -3.36
C ILE A 56 9.40 -4.35 -3.94
N THR A 57 9.63 -5.38 -3.13
CA THR A 57 9.50 -6.78 -3.56
C THR A 57 8.35 -7.51 -2.84
N TYR A 58 7.90 -8.62 -3.43
CA TYR A 58 6.91 -9.50 -2.81
C TYR A 58 7.42 -10.10 -1.49
N GLU A 59 8.72 -10.38 -1.40
CA GLU A 59 9.37 -10.84 -0.18
C GLU A 59 9.32 -9.76 0.90
N GLU A 60 9.57 -8.49 0.56
CA GLU A 60 9.44 -7.38 1.51
C GLU A 60 7.99 -7.21 1.99
N ILE A 61 7.00 -7.31 1.09
CA ILE A 61 5.57 -7.26 1.44
C ILE A 61 5.22 -8.37 2.43
N SER A 62 5.56 -9.62 2.10
CA SER A 62 5.26 -10.76 2.97
C SER A 62 6.00 -10.71 4.31
N SER A 63 7.24 -10.20 4.33
CA SER A 63 8.05 -10.05 5.55
C SER A 63 7.47 -9.03 6.54
N THR A 64 6.55 -8.16 6.12
CA THR A 64 5.90 -7.22 7.05
C THR A 64 5.05 -7.93 8.11
N ASN A 65 4.53 -9.14 7.81
CA ASN A 65 3.50 -9.82 8.61
C ASN A 65 2.30 -8.91 8.95
N ALA A 66 2.02 -7.92 8.10
CA ALA A 66 0.87 -7.05 8.19
C ALA A 66 -0.40 -7.78 7.74
N ASP A 67 -1.55 -7.35 8.23
CA ASP A 67 -2.84 -7.82 7.69
C ASP A 67 -3.14 -7.11 6.37
N TYR A 68 -2.70 -5.86 6.24
CA TYR A 68 -2.83 -5.07 5.02
C TYR A 68 -1.62 -4.18 4.75
N VAL A 69 -1.16 -4.15 3.50
CA VAL A 69 -0.16 -3.19 3.01
C VAL A 69 -0.80 -2.22 2.01
N ALA A 70 -0.89 -0.96 2.40
CA ALA A 70 -1.35 0.14 1.56
C ALA A 70 -0.20 0.65 0.69
N LEU A 71 -0.23 0.33 -0.60
CA LEU A 71 0.81 0.73 -1.55
C LEU A 71 0.38 1.96 -2.35
N GLY A 72 1.36 2.76 -2.79
CA GLY A 72 1.16 3.85 -3.74
C GLY A 72 2.32 3.93 -4.73
N HIS A 73 2.11 4.62 -5.86
CA HIS A 73 3.01 4.88 -7.01
C HIS A 73 2.35 4.44 -8.33
N TRP A 74 1.65 3.31 -8.33
CA TRP A 74 0.95 2.81 -9.52
C TRP A 74 -0.43 3.42 -9.65
N HIS A 75 -0.74 3.94 -10.84
CA HIS A 75 -2.01 4.60 -11.14
C HIS A 75 -3.12 3.63 -11.52
N VAL A 76 -2.77 2.38 -11.83
CA VAL A 76 -3.71 1.29 -12.14
C VAL A 76 -3.92 0.44 -10.89
N PRO A 77 -5.17 0.19 -10.45
CA PRO A 77 -5.43 -0.70 -9.33
C PRO A 77 -4.79 -2.06 -9.57
N THR A 78 -3.99 -2.51 -8.61
CA THR A 78 -3.22 -3.74 -8.77
C THR A 78 -3.12 -4.50 -7.46
N ASP A 79 -3.44 -5.78 -7.52
CA ASP A 79 -3.21 -6.72 -6.44
C ASP A 79 -1.71 -7.01 -6.33
N ALA A 80 -1.14 -6.72 -5.17
CA ALA A 80 0.24 -7.02 -4.83
C ALA A 80 0.33 -7.98 -3.63
N SER A 81 -0.78 -8.64 -3.28
CA SER A 81 -0.87 -9.55 -2.15
C SER A 81 0.13 -10.70 -2.30
N HIS A 82 0.79 -11.05 -1.21
CA HIS A 82 1.81 -12.11 -1.23
C HIS A 82 1.93 -12.82 0.11
N GLY A 83 2.06 -14.14 0.08
CA GLY A 83 1.98 -14.96 1.28
C GLY A 83 0.64 -14.79 1.98
N THR A 84 0.67 -14.41 3.26
CA THR A 84 -0.54 -14.15 4.07
C THR A 84 -0.92 -12.67 4.13
N VAL A 85 -0.20 -11.80 3.43
CA VAL A 85 -0.36 -10.35 3.49
C VAL A 85 -1.23 -9.88 2.35
N THR A 86 -2.35 -9.21 2.66
CA THR A 86 -3.17 -8.52 1.65
C THR A 86 -2.49 -7.21 1.28
N ALA A 87 -2.26 -6.92 0.00
CA ALA A 87 -1.56 -5.71 -0.41
C ALA A 87 -2.10 -5.17 -1.73
N TRP A 88 -2.34 -3.87 -1.80
CA TRP A 88 -2.94 -3.26 -2.98
C TRP A 88 -2.34 -1.90 -3.30
N TYR A 89 -2.12 -1.69 -4.60
CA TYR A 89 -2.10 -0.35 -5.16
C TYR A 89 -3.56 0.03 -5.48
N PRO A 90 -4.13 1.09 -4.88
CA PRO A 90 -5.52 1.48 -5.11
C PRO A 90 -5.73 2.16 -6.46
N GLY A 91 -4.64 2.53 -7.16
CA GLY A 91 -4.67 3.36 -8.37
C GLY A 91 -4.70 4.85 -8.04
N THR A 92 -4.92 5.67 -9.07
CA THR A 92 -5.08 7.12 -8.91
C THR A 92 -6.56 7.50 -8.68
N PRO A 93 -6.86 8.36 -7.70
CA PRO A 93 -8.23 8.79 -7.42
C PRO A 93 -8.82 9.66 -8.53
N MET A 94 -7.98 10.25 -9.39
CA MET A 94 -8.37 11.03 -10.57
C MET A 94 -7.27 10.98 -11.64
N GLY A 95 -7.62 11.22 -12.91
CA GLY A 95 -6.65 11.35 -14.00
C GLY A 95 -6.17 10.03 -14.61
N SER A 96 -5.35 10.14 -15.67
CA SER A 96 -4.91 9.01 -16.50
C SER A 96 -3.67 8.30 -15.92
N PRO A 97 -3.50 6.98 -16.12
CA PRO A 97 -4.40 6.04 -16.79
C PRO A 97 -5.51 5.46 -15.90
N GLY A 98 -5.67 5.93 -14.67
CA GLY A 98 -6.70 5.43 -13.76
C GLY A 98 -8.11 5.89 -14.12
N ASN A 99 -9.11 5.25 -13.50
CA ASN A 99 -10.53 5.54 -13.70
C ASN A 99 -11.18 6.12 -12.44
N GLY A 100 -10.41 6.87 -11.65
CA GLY A 100 -10.87 7.47 -10.41
C GLY A 100 -11.37 6.43 -9.40
N THR A 101 -10.45 5.85 -8.65
CA THR A 101 -10.77 4.71 -7.77
C THR A 101 -10.02 4.84 -6.45
N ALA A 102 -10.61 4.27 -5.41
CA ALA A 102 -9.99 4.09 -4.10
C ALA A 102 -10.25 2.67 -3.60
N ALA A 103 -9.36 2.16 -2.75
CA ALA A 103 -9.59 0.91 -2.03
C ALA A 103 -10.24 1.21 -0.67
N LEU A 104 -11.44 0.68 -0.47
CA LEU A 104 -12.11 0.61 0.83
C LEU A 104 -11.71 -0.70 1.51
N ILE A 105 -11.07 -0.59 2.67
CA ILE A 105 -10.57 -1.74 3.44
C ILE A 105 -11.40 -1.90 4.71
N THR A 106 -12.02 -3.07 4.86
CA THR A 106 -12.81 -3.42 6.04
C THR A 106 -12.07 -4.47 6.86
N PHE A 107 -11.81 -4.18 8.14
CA PHE A 107 -11.14 -5.07 9.09
C PHE A 107 -12.18 -5.74 10.01
N GLY A 108 -12.62 -6.96 9.66
CA GLY A 108 -13.71 -7.69 10.32
C GLY A 108 -13.26 -8.95 11.07
N GLU A 109 -13.75 -10.12 10.66
CA GLU A 109 -13.12 -11.42 10.97
C GLU A 109 -11.91 -11.67 10.05
N GLU A 110 -11.98 -11.11 8.84
CA GLU A 110 -10.96 -11.11 7.80
C GLU A 110 -10.80 -9.68 7.24
N VAL A 111 -9.72 -9.45 6.49
CA VAL A 111 -9.55 -8.21 5.72
C VAL A 111 -10.31 -8.33 4.40
N ARG A 112 -11.17 -7.35 4.11
CA ARG A 112 -11.90 -7.26 2.84
C ARG A 112 -11.49 -6.01 2.08
N VAL A 113 -11.30 -6.16 0.78
CA VAL A 113 -10.88 -5.09 -0.14
C VAL A 113 -11.99 -4.86 -1.16
N GLU A 114 -12.45 -3.62 -1.26
CA GLU A 114 -13.43 -3.20 -2.26
C GLU A 114 -12.88 -2.00 -3.02
N HIS A 115 -12.94 -2.02 -4.36
CA HIS A 115 -12.62 -0.84 -5.15
C HIS A 115 -13.87 -0.02 -5.40
N VAL A 116 -13.85 1.21 -4.87
CA VAL A 116 -14.96 2.15 -4.98
C VAL A 116 -14.63 3.21 -6.02
N PRO A 117 -15.59 3.55 -6.92
CA PRO A 117 -15.40 4.64 -7.86
C PRO A 117 -15.38 5.98 -7.12
N ILE A 118 -14.43 6.83 -7.50
CA ILE A 118 -14.31 8.21 -7.07
C ILE A 118 -14.88 9.08 -8.19
N ALA A 119 -16.03 9.71 -7.90
CA ALA A 119 -16.58 10.71 -8.79
C ALA A 119 -15.70 11.96 -8.78
N GLY A 120 -15.62 12.65 -9.93
CA GLY A 120 -15.02 13.97 -9.98
C GLY A 120 -15.77 14.95 -9.06
N PRO A 121 -15.10 16.00 -8.56
CA PRO A 121 -15.74 16.98 -7.68
C PRO A 121 -16.95 17.61 -8.39
N GLU A 122 -18.11 17.65 -7.70
CA GLU A 122 -19.36 18.21 -8.25
C GLU A 122 -19.22 19.67 -8.72
N ASN A 123 -18.26 20.41 -8.15
CA ASN A 123 -18.00 21.82 -8.47
C ASN A 123 -16.73 22.06 -9.31
N GLY A 124 -16.13 21.01 -9.89
CA GLY A 124 -14.89 21.11 -10.65
C GLY A 124 -13.65 21.42 -9.81
N CYS A 125 -12.47 21.29 -10.43
CA CYS A 125 -11.23 21.80 -9.86
C CYS A 125 -11.12 23.28 -10.24
N ALA A 126 -11.25 24.18 -9.26
CA ALA A 126 -10.89 25.60 -9.44
C ALA A 126 -9.36 25.77 -9.45
#